data_AF-A0AA96N3R9-F1
#
_entry.id   AF-A0AA96N3R9-F1
#
_cell.length_a   1.000
_cell.length_b   1.000
_cell.length_c   1.000
_cell.angle_alpha   90.00
_cell.angle_beta   90.00
_cell.angle_gamma   90.00
#
_symmetry.space_group_name_H-M   'P 1'
#
loop_
_entity.id
_entity.type
_entity.pdbx_description
1 polymer ?
#
loop_
_entity_poly.entity_id
_entity_poly.type
_entity_poly.pdbx_seq_one_letter_code
_entity_poly.pdbx_strand_id
1 'polypeptide(L)' 'MDQALKELLAMANLYGLSAKKYEYIAPQQHVYNDQLHFQYANQVEQHCRMMEKPYLGLHYGTYSNKQAAL' A
#
# COMPACT_ATOMS: atom_id res chain seq x y z
N MET A 1 -19.73 1.30 0.25
CA MET A 1 -18.27 1.19 0.32
C MET A 1 -17.90 0.81 1.73
N ASP A 2 -17.15 -0.29 1.89
CA ASP A 2 -16.73 -0.85 3.18
C ASP A 2 -15.99 0.19 4.03
N GLN A 3 -16.24 0.19 5.35
CA GLN A 3 -15.67 1.19 6.26
C GLN A 3 -14.16 1.02 6.41
N ALA A 4 -13.66 -0.22 6.48
CA ALA A 4 -12.23 -0.46 6.54
C ALA A 4 -11.55 -0.03 5.23
N LEU A 5 -12.16 -0.29 4.07
CA LEU A 5 -11.64 0.21 2.80
C LEU A 5 -11.53 1.75 2.75
N LYS A 6 -12.53 2.46 3.28
CA LYS A 6 -12.48 3.94 3.35
C LYS A 6 -11.31 4.43 4.20
N GLU A 7 -11.10 3.80 5.35
CA GLU A 7 -10.01 4.16 6.26
C GLU A 7 -8.64 3.88 5.63
N LEU A 8 -8.47 2.72 4.99
CA LEU A 8 -7.24 2.37 4.28
C LEU A 8 -6.93 3.37 3.15
N LEU A 9 -7.95 3.77 2.37
CA LEU A 9 -7.79 4.78 1.32
C LEU A 9 -7.47 6.17 1.88
N ALA A 10 -8.09 6.55 2.99
CA ALA A 10 -7.80 7.81 3.66
C ALA A 10 -6.33 7.87 4.12
N MET A 11 -5.83 6.80 4.73
CA MET A 11 -4.42 6.71 5.16
C MET A 11 -3.46 6.69 3.98
N ALA A 12 -3.72 5.89 2.94
CA ALA A 12 -2.90 5.86 1.74
C ALA A 12 -2.78 7.26 1.10
N ASN A 13 -3.90 7.98 0.98
CA ASN A 13 -3.91 9.33 0.42
C ASN A 13 -3.16 10.33 1.31
N LEU A 14 -3.37 10.28 2.62
CA LEU A 14 -2.69 11.15 3.58
C LEU A 14 -1.16 11.03 3.47
N TYR A 15 -0.66 9.80 3.46
CA TYR A 15 0.78 9.55 3.39
C TYR A 15 1.36 9.86 2.00
N GLY A 16 0.62 9.61 0.92
CA GLY A 16 1.04 10.00 -0.44
C GLY A 16 1.19 11.52 -0.57
N LEU A 17 0.23 12.30 -0.08
CA LEU A 17 0.31 13.76 -0.05
C LEU A 17 1.46 14.26 0.83
N SER A 18 1.67 13.62 1.99
CA SER A 18 2.76 13.95 2.90
C SER A 18 4.13 13.65 2.27
N ALA A 19 4.29 12.52 1.59
CA ALA A 19 5.51 12.17 0.86
C ALA A 19 5.82 13.22 -0.21
N LYS A 20 4.81 13.67 -0.98
CA LYS A 20 4.97 14.73 -1.97
C LYS A 20 5.35 16.08 -1.37
N LYS A 21 4.76 16.46 -0.23
CA LYS A 21 5.13 17.68 0.49
C LYS A 21 6.63 17.72 0.84
N TYR A 22 7.20 16.58 1.21
CA TYR A 22 8.58 16.50 1.71
C TYR A 22 9.62 16.12 0.64
N GLU A 23 9.21 15.87 -0.61
CA GLU A 23 10.04 15.33 -1.70
C GLU A 23 11.38 16.07 -1.89
N TYR A 24 11.40 17.40 -1.77
CA TYR A 24 12.60 18.22 -1.95
C TYR A 24 13.09 18.93 -0.68
N ILE A 25 12.33 18.86 0.41
CA ILE A 25 12.56 19.69 1.61
C ILE A 25 13.11 18.84 2.76
N ALA A 26 12.67 17.59 2.88
CA ALA A 26 13.08 16.70 3.96
C ALA A 26 13.11 15.24 3.47
N PRO A 27 14.21 14.78 2.86
CA PRO A 27 14.29 13.46 2.23
C PRO A 27 13.94 12.30 3.17
N GLN A 28 14.33 12.39 4.45
CA GLN A 28 14.01 11.37 5.44
C GLN A 28 12.49 11.28 5.70
N GLN A 29 11.81 12.43 5.75
CA GLN A 29 10.36 12.48 5.92
C GLN A 29 9.64 12.03 4.64
N HIS A 30 10.18 12.36 3.46
CA HIS A 30 9.68 11.84 2.20
C HIS A 30 9.70 10.31 2.19
N VAL A 31 10.87 9.69 2.42
CA VAL A 31 11.02 8.22 2.42
C VAL A 31 10.11 7.55 3.45
N TYR A 32 10.02 8.09 4.66
CA TYR A 32 9.14 7.54 5.69
C TYR A 32 7.67 7.55 5.28
N ASN A 33 7.17 8.68 4.79
CA ASN A 33 5.77 8.80 4.36
C ASN A 33 5.50 7.95 3.10
N ASP A 34 6.47 7.84 2.20
CA ASP A 34 6.36 7.02 0.99
C ASP A 34 6.25 5.52 1.33
N GLN A 35 7.06 5.04 2.29
CA GLN A 35 6.94 3.68 2.82
C GLN A 35 5.55 3.41 3.42
N LEU A 36 5.02 4.33 4.23
CA LEU A 36 3.67 4.19 4.79
C LEU A 36 2.60 4.20 3.70
N HIS A 37 2.73 5.09 2.71
CA HIS A 37 1.82 5.13 1.56
C HIS A 37 1.73 3.77 0.87
N PHE A 38 2.88 3.15 0.54
CA PHE A 38 2.91 1.83 -0.08
C PHE A 38 2.33 0.73 0.81
N GLN A 39 2.58 0.78 2.13
CA GLN A 39 1.98 -0.18 3.05
C GLN A 39 0.45 -0.12 3.03
N TYR A 40 -0.15 1.06 3.12
CA TYR A 40 -1.60 1.21 3.07
C TYR A 40 -2.18 0.93 1.68
N ALA A 41 -1.49 1.32 0.60
CA ALA A 41 -1.89 0.98 -0.77
C ALA A 41 -1.95 -0.54 -1.00
N ASN A 42 -0.97 -1.29 -0.49
CA ASN A 42 -0.98 -2.76 -0.55
C ASN A 42 -2.15 -3.35 0.24
N GLN A 43 -2.50 -2.79 1.40
CA GLN A 43 -3.66 -3.22 2.19
C GLN A 43 -4.98 -2.92 1.47
N VAL A 44 -5.11 -1.77 0.81
CA VAL A 44 -6.25 -1.45 -0.07
C VAL A 44 -6.39 -2.51 -1.16
N GLU A 45 -5.30 -2.84 -1.84
CA GLU A 45 -5.30 -3.84 -2.91
C GLU A 45 -5.73 -5.22 -2.40
N GLN A 46 -5.18 -5.66 -1.28
CA GLN A 46 -5.57 -6.93 -0.65
C GLN A 46 -7.04 -6.94 -0.25
N HIS A 47 -7.54 -5.84 0.32
CA HIS A 47 -8.93 -5.72 0.72
C HIS A 47 -9.88 -5.77 -0.49
N CYS A 48 -9.58 -5.05 -1.57
CA CYS A 48 -10.33 -5.12 -2.82
C CYS A 48 -10.33 -6.54 -3.40
N ARG A 49 -9.16 -7.20 -3.47
CA ARG A 49 -9.03 -8.58 -3.94
C ARG A 49 -9.84 -9.58 -3.09
N MET A 50 -10.00 -9.34 -1.79
CA MET A 50 -10.84 -10.18 -0.92
C MET A 50 -12.34 -9.95 -1.19
N MET A 51 -12.76 -8.70 -1.43
CA MET A 51 -14.15 -8.40 -1.77
C MET A 51 -14.55 -8.95 -3.16
N GLU A 52 -13.61 -9.03 -4.10
CA GLU A 52 -13.81 -9.61 -5.44
C GLU A 52 -13.85 -11.16 -5.43
N LYS A 53 -13.51 -11.80 -4.31
CA LYS A 53 -13.27 -13.25 -4.19
C LYS A 53 -14.45 -14.18 -3.89
N PRO A 54 -15.73 -13.92 -4.24
CA PRO A 54 -16.70 -15.03 -4.30
C PRO A 54 -16.44 -16.05 -5.43
N TYR A 55 -15.48 -15.84 -6.36
CA TYR A 55 -15.39 -16.68 -7.59
C TYR A 55 -14.00 -17.17 -8.06
N LEU A 56 -12.90 -16.93 -7.34
CA LEU A 56 -11.58 -17.44 -7.77
C LEU A 56 -10.87 -18.13 -6.60
N GLY A 57 -11.45 -19.26 -6.19
CA GLY A 57 -10.66 -20.33 -5.60
C GLY A 57 -9.72 -20.86 -6.66
N LEU A 58 -8.45 -21.01 -6.26
CA LEU A 58 -7.32 -21.57 -7.02
C LEU A 58 -6.60 -20.55 -7.91
N HIS A 59 -5.27 -20.57 -7.80
CA HIS A 59 -4.26 -19.88 -8.62
C HIS A 59 -4.08 -18.37 -8.36
N TYR A 60 -2.93 -17.81 -7.94
CA TYR A 60 -1.49 -18.14 -8.04
C TYR A 60 -0.77 -17.47 -6.84
N GLY A 61 0.36 -17.95 -6.34
CA GLY A 61 1.67 -17.82 -6.96
C GLY A 61 2.53 -16.84 -6.13
N THR A 62 3.63 -17.37 -5.60
CA THR A 62 4.64 -16.71 -4.76
C THR A 62 5.19 -15.41 -5.35
N TYR A 63 5.11 -14.30 -4.61
CA TYR A 63 6.06 -13.19 -4.79
C TYR A 63 7.31 -13.53 -3.98
N SER A 64 8.28 -14.13 -4.66
CA SER A 64 9.65 -14.33 -4.19
C SER A 64 10.31 -12.96 -4.01
N ASN A 65 10.68 -12.64 -2.77
CA ASN A 65 11.52 -11.50 -2.47
C ASN A 65 12.97 -11.86 -2.81
N LYS A 66 13.33 -11.78 -4.10
CA LYS A 66 14.74 -11.79 -4.54
C LYS A 66 15.28 -10.37 -4.40
N GLN A 67 15.73 -10.02 -3.19
CA GLN A 67 16.78 -9.03 -2.94
C GLN A 67 17.09 -8.99 -1.43
N ALA A 68 17.98 -9.88 -0.98
CA ALA A 68 18.82 -9.69 0.21
C ALA A 68 19.82 -10.85 0.32
N ALA A 69 20.95 -10.74 -0.38
CA ALA A 69 22.27 -11.26 0.01
C ALA A 69 23.24 -11.01 -1.16
N LEU A 70 24.00 -9.92 -1.08
CA LEU A 70 25.34 -9.83 -1.64
C LEU A 70 26.30 -10.47 -0.65
#